data_AF-J2ZUY8-F1
#
_entry.id   AF-J2ZUY8-F1
#
_cell.length_a   1.000
_cell.length_b   1.000
_cell.length_c   1.000
_cell.angle_alpha   90.00
_cell.angle_beta   90.00
_cell.angle_gamma   90.00
#
_symmetry.space_group_name_H-M   'P 1'
#
loop_
_entity.id
_entity.type
_entity.pdbx_description
1 polymer ?
#
loop_
_entity_poly.entity_id
_entity_poly.type
_entity_poly.pdbx_seq_one_letter_code
_entity_poly.pdbx_strand_id
1 'polypeptide(L)'
;MSEQPSKDPFEECDLSPDAILGTRTFEDVLFTDETERPVNVLTGDTPEHSQASVDEARAFAAGIDSDTPQIALPASVEAQIETASKPYTAAAFFHFKATGSLKRHRAYYAAYNSDTFSVEFEPNYETGDLTITVEEEDCQSELENV
;
A
#
# COMPACT_ATOMS: atom_id res chain seq x y z
N MET A 1 -26.53 -24.07 18.59
CA MET A 1 -26.68 -23.12 17.48
C MET A 1 -25.27 -22.81 17.02
N SER A 2 -24.83 -23.41 15.93
CA SER A 2 -23.52 -23.10 15.36
C SER A 2 -23.78 -21.98 14.36
N GLU A 3 -23.52 -20.74 14.78
CA GLU A 3 -23.45 -19.61 13.85
C GLU A 3 -22.36 -19.96 12.84
N GLN A 4 -22.76 -20.24 11.60
CA GLN A 4 -21.81 -20.42 10.52
C GLN A 4 -21.05 -19.10 10.41
N PRO A 5 -19.70 -19.11 10.35
CA PRO A 5 -18.96 -17.90 10.08
C PRO A 5 -19.48 -17.39 8.74
N SER A 6 -20.05 -16.21 8.77
CA SER A 6 -20.46 -15.48 7.61
C SER A 6 -19.30 -15.45 6.63
N LYS A 7 -19.53 -15.93 5.41
CA LYS A 7 -18.51 -15.98 4.36
C LYS A 7 -18.20 -14.62 3.77
N ASP A 8 -18.85 -13.56 4.24
CA ASP A 8 -18.64 -12.22 3.74
C ASP A 8 -17.31 -11.67 4.31
N PRO A 9 -16.32 -11.38 3.45
CA PRO A 9 -15.00 -10.94 3.90
C PRO A 9 -15.02 -9.51 4.48
N PHE A 10 -16.14 -8.79 4.37
CA PHE A 10 -16.34 -7.43 4.88
C PHE A 10 -17.17 -7.37 6.18
N GLU A 11 -17.61 -8.48 6.78
CA GLU A 11 -18.38 -8.41 8.05
C GLU A 11 -17.63 -7.72 9.19
N GLU A 12 -16.31 -7.85 9.24
CA GLU A 12 -15.44 -7.17 10.21
C GLU A 12 -14.89 -5.82 9.69
N CYS A 13 -15.32 -5.39 8.51
CA CYS A 13 -14.96 -4.11 7.92
C CYS A 13 -16.03 -3.06 8.22
N ASP A 14 -15.60 -1.95 8.81
CA ASP A 14 -16.43 -0.75 8.95
C ASP A 14 -16.79 -0.06 7.60
N LEU A 15 -16.07 -0.41 6.52
CA LEU A 15 -16.28 0.14 5.19
C LEU A 15 -16.92 -0.92 4.31
N SER A 16 -17.98 -0.53 3.61
CA SER A 16 -18.62 -1.35 2.58
C SER A 16 -17.68 -1.54 1.38
N PRO A 17 -17.84 -2.63 0.61
CA PRO A 17 -17.08 -2.85 -0.62
C PRO A 17 -17.25 -1.68 -1.61
N ASP A 18 -18.46 -1.12 -1.73
CA ASP A 18 -18.72 0.11 -2.51
C ASP A 18 -17.81 1.31 -2.17
N ALA A 19 -17.30 1.40 -0.93
CA ALA A 19 -16.46 2.52 -0.52
C ALA A 19 -15.00 2.39 -1.00
N ILE A 20 -14.58 1.20 -1.43
CA ILE A 20 -13.27 0.93 -2.01
C ILE A 20 -13.34 0.73 -3.53
N LEU A 21 -14.53 0.52 -4.11
CA LEU A 21 -14.73 0.40 -5.55
C LEU A 21 -14.30 1.67 -6.30
N GLY A 22 -13.71 1.46 -7.47
CA GLY A 22 -13.19 2.49 -8.36
C GLY A 22 -11.70 2.76 -8.18
N THR A 23 -11.22 3.77 -8.90
CA THR A 23 -9.83 4.22 -8.87
C THR A 23 -9.64 5.31 -7.82
N ARG A 24 -8.66 5.11 -6.93
CA ARG A 24 -8.28 6.07 -5.90
C ARG A 24 -6.78 6.29 -5.86
N THR A 25 -6.39 7.54 -6.02
CA THR A 25 -5.00 7.98 -5.88
C THR A 25 -4.76 8.51 -4.47
N PHE A 26 -3.65 8.08 -3.87
CA PHE A 26 -3.13 8.55 -2.59
C PHE A 26 -1.83 9.30 -2.86
N GLU A 27 -1.84 10.60 -2.61
CA GLU A 27 -0.71 11.49 -2.90
C GLU A 27 0.32 11.47 -1.76
N ASP A 28 1.60 11.61 -2.10
CA ASP A 28 2.73 11.70 -1.14
C ASP A 28 2.83 10.53 -0.14
N VAL A 29 2.58 9.31 -0.60
CA VAL A 29 2.63 8.10 0.25
C VAL A 29 3.85 7.22 -0.02
N LEU A 30 4.39 7.27 -1.24
CA LEU A 30 5.55 6.47 -1.63
C LEU A 30 6.87 7.20 -1.35
N PHE A 31 7.94 6.43 -1.27
CA PHE A 31 9.28 7.00 -1.18
C PHE A 31 9.67 7.71 -2.48
N THR A 32 9.93 9.01 -2.41
CA THR A 32 10.43 9.85 -3.51
C THR A 32 11.83 10.37 -3.22
N ASP A 33 12.54 10.88 -4.23
CA ASP A 33 13.85 11.48 -4.00
C ASP A 33 13.76 12.71 -3.07
N GLU A 34 12.61 13.42 -3.10
CA GLU A 34 12.31 14.59 -2.28
C GLU A 34 11.93 14.27 -0.83
N THR A 35 11.81 12.99 -0.45
CA THR A 35 11.52 12.62 0.94
C THR A 35 12.57 13.15 1.91
N GLU A 36 12.11 13.61 3.08
CA GLU A 36 12.99 14.22 4.07
C GLU A 36 14.09 13.23 4.53
N ARG A 37 15.35 13.68 4.43
CA ARG A 37 16.52 12.90 4.81
C ARG A 37 17.22 13.53 6.02
N PRO A 38 17.76 12.72 6.95
CA PRO A 38 18.63 13.23 7.99
C PRO A 38 19.81 13.96 7.36
N VAL A 39 20.12 15.14 7.86
CA VAL A 39 21.32 15.89 7.51
C VAL A 39 22.21 15.99 8.75
N ASN A 40 23.49 15.73 8.57
CA ASN A 40 24.46 15.91 9.63
C ASN A 40 24.68 17.41 9.86
N VAL A 41 24.33 17.92 11.03
CA VAL A 41 24.48 19.35 11.37
C VAL A 41 25.92 19.86 11.33
N LEU A 42 26.93 18.98 11.44
CA LEU A 42 28.34 19.34 11.41
C LEU A 42 28.93 19.38 10.00
N THR A 43 28.43 18.54 9.09
CA THR A 43 28.99 18.42 7.73
C THR A 43 28.05 18.92 6.64
N GLY A 44 26.74 18.98 6.91
CA GLY A 44 25.70 19.26 5.93
C GLY A 44 25.34 18.05 5.05
N ASP A 45 26.01 16.91 5.22
CA ASP A 45 25.82 15.73 4.38
C ASP A 45 24.71 14.81 4.91
N THR A 46 24.02 14.15 3.98
CA THR A 46 23.15 13.02 4.29
C THR A 46 23.99 11.77 4.59
N PRO A 47 23.73 11.06 5.70
CA PRO A 47 24.42 9.83 6.03
C PRO A 47 24.32 8.79 4.91
N GLU A 48 25.38 8.00 4.68
CA GLU A 48 25.39 6.97 3.62
C GLU A 48 24.24 5.96 3.73
N HIS A 49 23.82 5.59 4.95
CA HIS A 49 22.68 4.70 5.16
C HIS A 49 21.32 5.30 4.76
N SER A 50 21.24 6.63 4.74
CA SER A 50 20.07 7.39 4.31
C SER A 50 20.13 7.82 2.83
N GLN A 51 21.21 7.49 2.12
CA GLN A 51 21.30 7.70 0.69
C GLN A 51 20.62 6.54 -0.04
N ALA A 52 19.40 6.78 -0.50
CA ALA A 52 18.68 5.85 -1.37
C ALA A 52 18.15 6.57 -2.60
N SER A 53 18.07 5.83 -3.70
CA SER A 53 17.41 6.25 -4.93
C SER A 53 16.03 5.62 -5.02
N VAL A 54 15.13 6.27 -5.76
CA VAL A 54 13.78 5.76 -6.05
C VAL A 54 13.81 4.36 -6.69
N ASP A 55 14.70 4.12 -7.65
CA ASP A 55 14.88 2.80 -8.27
C ASP A 55 15.29 1.73 -7.25
N GLU A 56 16.12 2.07 -6.27
CA GLU A 56 16.53 1.14 -5.23
C GLU A 56 15.34 0.77 -4.33
N ALA A 57 14.54 1.76 -3.94
CA ALA A 57 13.33 1.55 -3.14
C ALA A 57 12.30 0.69 -3.89
N ARG A 58 12.09 0.98 -5.19
CA ARG A 58 11.21 0.18 -6.06
C ARG A 58 11.69 -1.26 -6.20
N ALA A 59 12.98 -1.46 -6.48
CA ALA A 59 13.58 -2.79 -6.60
C ALA A 59 13.53 -3.56 -5.28
N PHE A 60 13.71 -2.88 -4.14
CA PHE A 60 13.57 -3.48 -2.83
C PHE A 60 12.15 -3.96 -2.58
N ALA A 61 11.14 -3.14 -2.85
CA ALA A 61 9.73 -3.53 -2.67
C ALA A 61 9.35 -4.69 -3.60
N ALA A 62 9.74 -4.64 -4.87
CA ALA A 62 9.49 -5.72 -5.84
C ALA A 62 10.30 -7.00 -5.54
N GLY A 63 11.40 -6.89 -4.80
CA GLY A 63 12.26 -8.02 -4.42
C GLY A 63 11.83 -8.74 -3.15
N ILE A 64 10.82 -8.24 -2.42
CA ILE A 64 10.25 -8.94 -1.27
C ILE A 64 9.38 -10.09 -1.78
N ASP A 65 9.83 -11.32 -1.53
CA ASP A 65 9.08 -12.55 -1.82
C ASP A 65 7.94 -12.69 -0.80
N SER A 66 6.80 -12.07 -1.09
CA SER A 66 5.59 -12.10 -0.27
C SER A 66 4.38 -12.28 -1.17
N ASP A 67 3.38 -13.05 -0.72
CA ASP A 67 2.14 -13.31 -1.46
C ASP A 67 1.36 -12.03 -1.82
N THR A 68 1.66 -10.93 -1.12
CA THR A 68 1.07 -9.62 -1.38
C THR A 68 2.11 -8.66 -1.96
N PRO A 69 1.76 -7.91 -3.02
CA PRO A 69 2.61 -6.87 -3.55
C PRO A 69 2.97 -5.81 -2.51
N GLN A 70 4.27 -5.51 -2.42
CA GLN A 70 4.82 -4.54 -1.50
C GLN A 70 5.14 -3.23 -2.24
N ILE A 71 5.04 -2.13 -1.51
CA ILE A 71 5.39 -0.78 -1.94
C ILE A 71 6.44 -0.21 -0.99
N ALA A 72 7.32 0.66 -1.50
CA ALA A 72 8.30 1.32 -0.64
C ALA A 72 7.72 2.63 -0.09
N LEU A 73 7.52 2.66 1.22
CA LEU A 73 7.09 3.83 1.98
C LEU A 73 8.29 4.58 2.57
N PRO A 74 8.22 5.90 2.73
CA PRO A 74 9.26 6.64 3.42
C PRO A 74 9.32 6.27 4.91
N ALA A 75 10.54 6.12 5.41
CA ALA A 75 10.81 5.97 6.84
C ALA A 75 11.05 7.34 7.47
N SER A 76 10.51 7.58 8.67
CA SER A 76 10.75 8.83 9.40
C SER A 76 12.23 9.03 9.69
N VAL A 77 12.70 10.28 9.60
CA VAL A 77 14.09 10.67 9.88
C VAL A 77 14.58 10.14 11.23
N GLU A 78 13.74 10.20 12.27
CA GLU A 78 14.05 9.68 13.60
C GLU A 78 14.36 8.17 13.56
N ALA A 79 13.54 7.39 12.85
CA ALA A 79 13.74 5.95 12.73
C ALA A 79 15.00 5.60 11.92
N GLN A 80 15.31 6.40 10.88
CA GLN A 80 16.55 6.25 10.11
C GLN A 80 17.77 6.44 11.01
N ILE A 81 17.76 7.49 11.85
CA ILE A 81 18.87 7.80 12.76
C ILE A 81 18.96 6.76 13.89
N GLU A 82 17.85 6.39 14.51
CA GLU A 82 17.82 5.48 15.66
C GLU A 82 18.27 4.06 15.28
N THR A 83 17.80 3.58 14.13
CA THR A 83 18.05 2.20 13.70
C THR A 83 19.18 2.07 12.68
N ALA A 84 19.78 3.19 12.26
CA ALA A 84 20.74 3.26 11.16
C ALA A 84 20.25 2.54 9.88
N SER A 85 18.93 2.59 9.64
CA SER A 85 18.26 1.90 8.53
C SER A 85 18.16 2.78 7.28
N LYS A 86 17.82 2.13 6.17
CA LYS A 86 17.49 2.79 4.91
C LYS A 86 16.32 3.78 5.07
N PRO A 87 16.23 4.81 4.22
CA PRO A 87 15.20 5.85 4.30
C PRO A 87 13.82 5.37 3.81
N TYR A 88 13.71 4.10 3.44
CA TYR A 88 12.48 3.49 2.96
C TYR A 88 12.20 2.17 3.70
N THR A 89 10.93 1.80 3.76
CA THR A 89 10.46 0.54 4.33
C THR A 89 9.48 -0.12 3.36
N ALA A 90 9.54 -1.45 3.23
CA ALA A 90 8.56 -2.18 2.45
C ALA A 90 7.31 -2.41 3.29
N ALA A 91 6.16 -2.08 2.72
CA ALA A 91 4.86 -2.37 3.30
C ALA A 91 3.87 -2.76 2.21
N ALA A 92 2.83 -3.52 2.54
CA ALA A 92 1.85 -3.94 1.56
C ALA A 92 1.12 -2.72 0.97
N PHE A 93 0.66 -2.80 -0.29
CA PHE A 93 -0.04 -1.68 -0.94
C PHE A 93 -1.29 -1.20 -0.16
N PHE A 94 -1.95 -2.11 0.56
CA PHE A 94 -3.11 -1.82 1.40
C PHE A 94 -2.73 -1.38 2.83
N HIS A 95 -1.45 -1.17 3.16
CA HIS A 95 -1.03 -0.81 4.51
C HIS A 95 -1.67 0.52 4.97
N PHE A 96 -1.99 0.65 6.26
CA PHE A 96 -2.68 1.84 6.78
C PHE A 96 -1.90 3.13 6.58
N LYS A 97 -0.56 3.05 6.49
CA LYS A 97 0.30 4.19 6.17
C LYS A 97 0.09 4.72 4.74
N ALA A 98 -0.19 3.84 3.78
CA ALA A 98 -0.46 4.22 2.39
C ALA A 98 -1.92 4.66 2.20
N THR A 99 -2.86 3.91 2.79
CA THR A 99 -4.30 4.17 2.62
C THR A 99 -4.84 5.24 3.58
N GLY A 100 -4.02 5.66 4.55
CA GLY A 100 -4.33 6.65 5.58
C GLY A 100 -5.35 6.19 6.64
N SER A 101 -5.82 4.93 6.60
CA SER A 101 -6.83 4.44 7.54
C SER A 101 -6.78 2.93 7.73
N LEU A 102 -6.88 2.50 9.00
CA LEU A 102 -7.05 1.09 9.35
C LEU A 102 -8.32 0.46 8.73
N LYS A 103 -9.39 1.25 8.56
CA LYS A 103 -10.63 0.75 7.96
C LYS A 103 -10.42 0.39 6.48
N ARG A 104 -9.68 1.22 5.75
CA ARG A 104 -9.34 0.97 4.34
C ARG A 104 -8.39 -0.20 4.18
N HIS A 105 -7.40 -0.31 5.08
CA HIS A 105 -6.50 -1.45 5.10
C HIS A 105 -7.25 -2.79 5.14
N ARG A 106 -8.25 -2.91 6.04
CA ARG A 106 -9.09 -4.11 6.12
C ARG A 106 -9.93 -4.32 4.87
N ALA A 107 -10.57 -3.27 4.36
CA ALA A 107 -11.43 -3.38 3.18
C ALA A 107 -10.64 -3.80 1.92
N TYR A 108 -9.48 -3.21 1.64
CA TYR A 108 -8.64 -3.63 0.53
C TYR A 108 -8.04 -5.02 0.73
N TYR A 109 -7.69 -5.39 1.96
CA TYR A 109 -7.25 -6.76 2.27
C TYR A 109 -8.36 -7.77 2.00
N ALA A 110 -9.60 -7.47 2.41
CA ALA A 110 -10.77 -8.29 2.16
C ALA A 110 -11.06 -8.43 0.65
N ALA A 111 -11.01 -7.33 -0.10
CA ALA A 111 -11.15 -7.34 -1.55
C ALA A 111 -10.05 -8.16 -2.24
N TYR A 112 -8.78 -7.94 -1.86
CA TYR A 112 -7.65 -8.65 -2.46
C TYR A 112 -7.63 -10.16 -2.14
N ASN A 113 -8.11 -10.55 -0.97
CA ASN A 113 -8.28 -11.98 -0.61
C ASN A 113 -9.58 -12.58 -1.13
N SER A 114 -10.45 -11.78 -1.74
CA SER A 114 -11.72 -12.24 -2.29
C SER A 114 -11.56 -12.43 -3.80
N ASP A 115 -11.97 -13.58 -4.29
CA ASP A 115 -12.04 -13.85 -5.74
C ASP A 115 -13.15 -13.03 -6.45
N THR A 116 -13.82 -12.12 -5.74
CA THR A 116 -14.92 -11.28 -6.27
C THR A 116 -14.45 -9.89 -6.69
N PHE A 117 -13.22 -9.49 -6.33
CA PHE A 117 -12.71 -8.15 -6.65
C PHE A 117 -11.34 -8.26 -7.32
N SER A 118 -11.21 -7.60 -8.46
CA SER A 118 -9.92 -7.37 -9.12
C SER A 118 -9.30 -6.10 -8.53
N VAL A 119 -8.17 -6.25 -7.84
CA VAL A 119 -7.44 -5.13 -7.21
C VAL A 119 -6.13 -4.92 -7.96
N GLU A 120 -6.05 -3.80 -8.68
CA GLU A 120 -4.83 -3.33 -9.33
C GLU A 120 -4.21 -2.18 -8.53
N PHE A 121 -2.87 -2.14 -8.48
CA PHE A 121 -2.14 -1.10 -7.79
C PHE A 121 -0.99 -0.61 -8.67
N GLU A 122 -0.87 0.70 -8.78
CA GLU A 122 0.12 1.39 -9.61
C GLU A 122 0.91 2.37 -8.71
N PRO A 123 2.11 1.99 -8.27
CA PRO A 123 2.96 2.88 -7.48
C PRO A 123 3.74 3.84 -8.38
N ASN A 124 3.42 5.13 -8.33
CA ASN A 124 4.15 6.19 -9.02
C ASN A 124 5.20 6.83 -8.10
N TYR A 125 6.42 6.32 -8.16
CA TYR A 125 7.53 6.84 -7.37
C TYR A 125 8.14 8.16 -7.89
N GLU A 126 7.73 8.64 -9.07
CA GLU A 126 8.19 9.95 -9.57
C GLU A 126 7.50 11.09 -8.81
N THR A 127 6.21 10.92 -8.54
CA THR A 127 5.39 11.90 -7.80
C THR A 127 5.16 11.52 -6.35
N GLY A 128 5.37 10.25 -5.98
CA GLY A 128 5.07 9.74 -4.65
C GLY A 128 3.64 9.22 -4.51
N ASP A 129 2.89 9.15 -5.61
CA ASP A 129 1.48 8.80 -5.60
C ASP A 129 1.27 7.30 -5.73
N LEU A 130 0.35 6.74 -4.97
CA LEU A 130 -0.12 5.37 -5.13
C LEU A 130 -1.53 5.39 -5.69
N THR A 131 -1.72 4.84 -6.88
CA THR A 131 -3.06 4.61 -7.44
C THR A 131 -3.48 3.18 -7.16
N ILE A 132 -4.66 3.01 -6.56
CA ILE A 132 -5.28 1.71 -6.34
C ILE A 132 -6.59 1.71 -7.10
N THR A 133 -6.80 0.73 -7.96
CA THR A 133 -8.03 0.52 -8.69
C THR A 133 -8.64 -0.78 -8.20
N VAL A 134 -9.88 -0.71 -7.72
CA VAL A 134 -10.66 -1.89 -7.34
C VAL A 134 -11.86 -1.96 -8.25
N GLU A 135 -11.94 -3.06 -8.97
CA GLU A 135 -13.08 -3.41 -9.79
C GLU A 135 -13.76 -4.62 -9.17
N GLU A 136 -15.09 -4.57 -9.08
CA GLU A 136 -15.84 -5.78 -8.80
C GLU A 136 -15.71 -6.67 -10.04
N GLU A 137 -15.27 -7.91 -9.86
CA GLU A 137 -15.40 -8.93 -10.88
C GLU A 137 -16.89 -9.25 -10.98
N ASP A 138 -17.57 -8.40 -11.74
CA ASP A 138 -18.97 -8.52 -12.05
C ASP A 138 -19.15 -9.90 -12.70
N CYS A 139 -19.66 -10.84 -11.91
CA CYS A 139 -20.16 -12.11 -12.41
C CYS A 139 -21.49 -11.85 -13.16
N GLN A 140 -21.52 -10.95 -14.15
CA GLN A 140 -22.50 -11.04 -15.25
C GLN A 140 -22.05 -12.11 -16.22
N SER A 141 -22.11 -13.36 -15.75
CA SER A 141 -22.49 -14.44 -16.64
C SER A 141 -23.60 -15.21 -15.96
N GLU A 142 -24.73 -15.26 -16.66
CA GLU A 142 -25.93 -16.04 -16.39
C GLU A 142 -26.93 -15.41 -15.40
N LEU A 143 -27.82 -14.53 -15.89
CA LEU A 143 -29.21 -14.93 -16.14
C LEU A 143 -30.06 -13.79 -16.74
N GLU A 144 -30.93 -14.21 -17.67
CA GLU A 144 -32.12 -13.52 -18.20
C GLU A 144 -31.89 -12.84 -19.56
N ASN A 145 -32.17 -13.53 -20.67
CA ASN A 145 -33.55 -13.68 -21.10
C ASN A 145 -33.87 -15.00 -21.81
N VAL A 146 -35.02 -15.53 -21.40
CA VAL A 146 -35.86 -16.59 -22.00
C VAL A 146 -36.28 -16.32 -23.44
#